data_AF-A0A2V7MYX4-F1
#
_entry.id   AF-A0A2V7MYX4-F1
#
_cell.length_a   1.000
_cell.length_b   1.000
_cell.length_c   1.000
_cell.angle_alpha   90.00
_cell.angle_beta   90.00
_cell.angle_gamma   90.00
#
_symmetry.space_group_name_H-M   'P 1'
#
loop_
_entity.id
_entity.type
_entity.pdbx_description
1 polymer ?
#
loop_
_entity_poly.entity_id
_entity_poly.type
_entity_poly.pdbx_seq_one_letter_code
_entity_poly.pdbx_strand_id
1 'polypeptide(L)'
;MTSAVKSAVALLALVACGPSDPCRSSEMHLRSRYATRYAGHWVVARGDTLTLPQMGDRFKLSTVELDTTRVAVGHTCRFRGQLVFQAPRAETLAVTWLGQPEQALIYGWPAELGPFAGIGAVRVGDSLAGAILFDERLGVRVPPGVTARFVAGRAR
;
A
#
# COMPACT_ATOMS: atom_id res chain seq x y z
N MET A 1 -56.71 -43.04 -3.13
CA MET A 1 -57.08 -41.62 -3.36
C MET A 1 -56.23 -40.78 -2.42
N THR A 2 -55.05 -40.33 -2.87
CA THR A 2 -54.70 -38.92 -3.20
C THR A 2 -54.73 -38.02 -1.95
N SER A 3 -53.62 -37.53 -1.40
CA SER A 3 -52.72 -36.50 -1.97
C SER A 3 -51.42 -36.46 -1.14
N ALA A 4 -50.22 -36.57 -1.74
CA ALA A 4 -49.42 -35.50 -2.35
C ALA A 4 -48.41 -34.84 -1.38
N VAL A 5 -47.14 -35.15 -1.65
CA VAL A 5 -45.87 -34.58 -1.17
C VAL A 5 -45.79 -33.05 -1.37
N LYS A 6 -45.06 -32.32 -0.51
CA LYS A 6 -44.09 -31.22 -0.80
C LYS A 6 -43.89 -30.33 0.44
N SER A 7 -42.74 -30.40 1.10
CA SER A 7 -41.54 -29.57 0.83
C SER A 7 -41.66 -28.12 1.31
N ALA A 8 -40.90 -27.77 2.35
CA ALA A 8 -40.08 -26.55 2.38
C ALA A 8 -39.22 -26.53 3.66
N VAL A 9 -38.11 -27.27 3.65
CA VAL A 9 -36.93 -26.87 4.42
C VAL A 9 -36.44 -25.58 3.76
N ALA A 10 -36.92 -24.44 4.26
CA ALA A 10 -36.53 -23.12 3.77
C ALA A 10 -35.10 -22.82 4.22
N LEU A 11 -34.19 -23.09 3.29
CA LEU A 11 -32.83 -22.56 3.12
C LEU A 11 -32.33 -21.61 4.22
N LEU A 12 -31.62 -22.19 5.18
CA LEU A 12 -30.43 -21.57 5.77
C LEU A 12 -29.38 -21.37 4.67
N ALA A 13 -29.22 -20.15 4.16
CA ALA A 13 -27.94 -19.55 3.75
C ALA A 13 -28.21 -18.20 3.05
N LEU A 14 -28.25 -17.13 3.84
CA LEU A 14 -27.88 -15.82 3.33
C LEU A 14 -26.39 -15.86 3.02
N VAL A 15 -26.03 -16.39 1.87
CA VAL A 15 -24.68 -16.26 1.31
C VAL A 15 -24.47 -14.78 1.10
N ALA A 16 -23.55 -14.19 1.85
CA ALA A 16 -23.17 -12.80 1.69
C ALA A 16 -22.75 -12.57 0.24
N CYS A 17 -23.58 -11.89 -0.54
CA CYS A 17 -23.30 -11.47 -1.91
C CYS A 17 -22.25 -10.35 -1.92
N GLY A 18 -21.03 -10.66 -1.51
CA GLY A 18 -19.84 -9.88 -1.85
C GLY A 18 -19.12 -10.55 -3.02
N PRO A 19 -18.42 -9.79 -3.90
CA PRO A 19 -17.57 -10.41 -4.90
C PRO A 19 -16.57 -11.35 -4.22
N SER A 20 -16.54 -12.61 -4.66
CA SER A 20 -15.65 -13.65 -4.14
C SER A 20 -14.16 -13.32 -4.35
N ASP A 21 -13.87 -12.37 -5.25
CA ASP A 21 -12.57 -11.76 -5.45
C ASP A 21 -12.67 -10.23 -5.29
N PRO A 22 -12.09 -9.62 -4.24
CA PRO A 22 -12.18 -8.18 -4.01
C PRO A 22 -11.52 -7.37 -5.14
N CYS A 23 -10.64 -7.98 -5.94
CA CYS A 23 -9.95 -7.34 -7.05
C CYS A 23 -10.78 -7.23 -8.34
N ARG A 24 -11.95 -7.86 -8.40
CA ARG A 24 -12.90 -7.74 -9.52
C ARG A 24 -14.00 -6.71 -9.26
N SER A 25 -13.99 -6.03 -8.11
CA SER A 25 -14.99 -5.02 -7.77
C SER A 25 -14.94 -3.79 -8.71
N SER A 26 -16.10 -3.14 -8.89
CA SER A 26 -16.21 -1.88 -9.65
C SER A 26 -15.37 -0.75 -9.03
N GLU A 27 -15.25 -0.72 -7.71
CA GLU A 27 -14.38 0.20 -6.99
C GLU A 27 -12.91 0.08 -7.44
N MET A 28 -12.46 -1.15 -7.70
CA MET A 28 -11.09 -1.40 -8.15
C MET A 28 -10.82 -0.82 -9.55
N HIS A 29 -11.84 -0.72 -10.40
CA HIS A 29 -11.70 -0.06 -11.71
C HIS A 29 -11.41 1.43 -11.59
N LEU A 30 -12.06 2.14 -10.66
CA LEU A 30 -11.77 3.56 -10.39
C LEU A 30 -10.37 3.73 -9.81
N ARG A 31 -10.02 2.92 -8.80
CA ARG A 31 -8.67 2.91 -8.19
C ARG A 31 -7.56 2.68 -9.21
N SER A 32 -7.81 1.83 -10.22
CA SER A 32 -6.86 1.59 -11.32
C SER A 32 -6.56 2.85 -12.13
N ARG A 33 -7.54 3.73 -12.36
CA ARG A 33 -7.31 4.99 -13.10
C ARG A 33 -6.46 5.99 -12.33
N TYR A 34 -6.59 6.03 -11.01
CA TYR A 34 -5.73 6.88 -10.18
C TYR A 34 -4.32 6.29 -10.07
N ALA A 35 -4.22 4.97 -9.93
CA ALA A 35 -2.96 4.26 -9.81
C ALA A 35 -2.02 4.48 -11.00
N THR A 36 -2.52 4.56 -12.23
CA THR A 36 -1.66 4.79 -13.42
C THR A 36 -0.79 6.04 -13.32
N ARG A 37 -1.20 7.05 -12.55
CA ARG A 37 -0.41 8.28 -12.33
C ARG A 37 0.86 8.03 -11.53
N TYR A 38 0.81 7.08 -10.59
CA TYR A 38 1.90 6.78 -9.65
C TYR A 38 2.71 5.55 -10.07
N ALA A 39 2.15 4.70 -10.95
CA ALA A 39 2.80 3.48 -11.38
C ALA A 39 4.12 3.73 -12.11
N GLY A 40 5.09 2.84 -11.92
CA GLY A 40 6.40 2.87 -12.55
C GLY A 40 7.54 2.72 -11.55
N HIS A 41 8.75 2.95 -12.06
CA HIS A 41 9.98 2.90 -11.31
C HIS A 41 10.43 4.31 -10.94
N TRP A 42 10.69 4.52 -9.66
CA TRP A 42 11.08 5.81 -9.10
C TRP A 42 12.41 5.66 -8.36
N VAL A 43 13.38 6.51 -8.68
CA VAL A 43 14.70 6.52 -8.07
C VAL A 43 14.81 7.71 -7.14
N VAL A 44 15.02 7.44 -5.87
CA VAL A 44 15.16 8.45 -4.82
C VAL A 44 16.42 9.28 -5.06
N ALA A 45 16.32 10.59 -4.87
CA ALA A 45 17.44 11.51 -5.02
C ALA A 45 18.60 11.14 -4.06
N ARG A 46 19.83 11.30 -4.53
CA ARG A 46 21.02 11.01 -3.72
C ARG A 46 21.03 11.86 -2.45
N GLY A 47 21.07 11.20 -1.30
CA GLY A 47 21.15 11.85 0.01
C GLY A 47 19.85 11.84 0.81
N ASP A 48 18.72 11.52 0.18
CA ASP A 48 17.46 11.35 0.89
C ASP A 48 17.50 10.09 1.75
N THR A 49 17.16 10.24 3.02
CA THR A 49 17.16 9.16 4.01
C THR A 49 15.91 9.22 4.85
N LEU A 50 15.32 8.04 5.08
CA LEU A 50 14.26 7.84 6.04
C LEU A 50 14.91 7.54 7.39
N THR A 51 14.78 8.46 8.33
CA THR A 51 15.30 8.27 9.69
C THR A 51 14.19 7.68 10.56
N LEU A 52 14.41 6.49 11.10
CA LEU A 52 13.44 5.78 11.95
C LEU A 52 14.01 5.64 13.37
N PRO A 53 13.63 6.51 14.32
CA PRO A 53 14.28 6.56 15.64
C PRO A 53 14.17 5.28 16.46
N GLN A 54 13.07 4.52 16.31
CA GLN A 54 12.88 3.28 17.06
C GLN A 54 13.84 2.16 16.63
N MET A 55 14.52 2.33 15.49
CA MET A 55 15.44 1.34 14.94
C MET A 55 16.92 1.71 15.08
N GLY A 56 17.25 2.92 15.55
CA GLY A 56 18.64 3.37 15.66
C GLY A 56 19.36 3.66 14.33
N ASP A 57 18.89 3.07 13.22
CA ASP A 57 19.53 3.18 11.91
C ASP A 57 18.83 4.17 10.96
N ARG A 58 19.64 4.86 10.16
CA ARG A 58 19.16 5.69 9.03
C ARG A 58 18.98 4.81 7.80
N PHE A 59 17.76 4.73 7.29
CA PHE A 59 17.44 3.94 6.11
C PHE A 59 17.62 4.75 4.85
N LYS A 60 18.35 4.20 3.88
CA LYS A 60 18.50 4.80 2.56
C LYS A 60 17.55 4.12 1.59
N LEU A 61 16.35 4.67 1.44
CA LEU A 61 15.45 4.26 0.36
C LEU A 61 16.07 4.69 -0.96
N SER A 62 16.30 3.76 -1.88
CA SER A 62 16.87 4.04 -3.19
C SER A 62 15.82 4.02 -4.30
N THR A 63 14.85 3.11 -4.17
CA THR A 63 13.92 2.83 -5.26
C THR A 63 12.52 2.54 -4.72
N VAL A 64 11.53 3.06 -5.42
CA VAL A 64 10.12 2.70 -5.26
C VAL A 64 9.63 2.15 -6.60
N GLU A 65 9.17 0.91 -6.61
CA GLU A 65 8.53 0.31 -7.78
C GLU A 65 7.05 0.12 -7.47
N LEU A 66 6.18 0.81 -8.21
CA LEU A 66 4.74 0.73 -8.05
C LEU A 66 4.17 0.10 -9.32
N ASP A 67 3.79 -1.17 -9.27
CA ASP A 67 3.13 -1.81 -10.40
C ASP A 67 1.61 -1.84 -10.21
N THR A 68 0.85 -2.13 -11.26
CA THR A 68 -0.61 -2.15 -11.22
C THR A 68 -1.19 -3.56 -11.17
N THR A 69 -0.37 -4.56 -10.82
CA THR A 69 -0.81 -5.94 -10.60
C THR A 69 -1.66 -5.98 -9.34
N ARG A 70 -2.89 -6.47 -9.47
CA ARG A 70 -3.85 -6.55 -8.37
C ARG A 70 -3.53 -7.74 -7.47
N VAL A 71 -3.56 -7.52 -6.16
CA VAL A 71 -3.33 -8.53 -5.12
C VAL A 71 -4.41 -8.40 -4.07
N ALA A 72 -5.08 -9.51 -3.76
CA ALA A 72 -6.03 -9.58 -2.65
C ALA A 72 -5.27 -9.66 -1.31
N VAL A 73 -5.60 -8.76 -0.39
CA VAL A 73 -5.06 -8.71 0.98
C VAL A 73 -6.23 -8.72 1.95
N GLY A 74 -6.49 -9.88 2.56
CA GLY A 74 -7.70 -10.13 3.34
C GLY A 74 -8.95 -9.91 2.48
N HIS A 75 -9.85 -9.02 2.93
CA HIS A 75 -11.07 -8.66 2.21
C HIS A 75 -10.91 -7.44 1.28
N THR A 76 -9.69 -6.97 1.07
CA THR A 76 -9.40 -5.78 0.26
C THR A 76 -8.56 -6.14 -0.95
N CYS A 77 -8.63 -5.32 -2.01
CA CYS A 77 -7.70 -5.40 -3.12
C CYS A 77 -6.73 -4.22 -3.10
N ARG A 78 -5.46 -4.52 -3.36
CA ARG A 78 -4.38 -3.54 -3.50
C ARG A 78 -3.56 -3.84 -4.74
N PHE A 79 -2.64 -2.95 -5.07
CA PHE A 79 -1.64 -3.17 -6.11
C PHE A 79 -0.33 -3.68 -5.49
N ARG A 80 0.46 -4.44 -6.25
CA ARG A 80 1.80 -4.86 -5.83
C ARG A 80 2.79 -3.71 -6.00
N GLY A 81 3.77 -3.63 -5.11
CA GLY A 81 4.90 -2.73 -5.25
C GLY A 81 6.12 -3.26 -4.51
N GLN A 82 7.23 -2.54 -4.63
CA GLN A 82 8.49 -2.86 -3.97
C GLN A 82 9.17 -1.58 -3.47
N LEU A 83 9.81 -1.68 -2.31
CA LEU A 83 10.71 -0.66 -1.78
C LEU A 83 12.11 -1.27 -1.69
N VAL A 84 13.10 -0.58 -2.25
CA VAL A 84 14.50 -1.01 -2.18
C VAL A 84 15.26 -0.06 -1.26
N PHE A 85 15.89 -0.63 -0.25
CA PHE A 85 16.75 0.05 0.69
C PHE A 85 18.20 -0.34 0.42
N GLN A 86 19.12 0.62 0.53
CA GLN A 86 20.55 0.42 0.35
C GLN A 86 21.33 0.39 1.67
N ALA A 87 20.78 1.00 2.71
CA ALA A 87 21.39 1.08 4.03
C ALA A 87 20.30 1.02 5.10
N PRO A 88 20.61 0.50 6.31
CA PRO A 88 21.91 -0.02 6.74
C PRO A 88 22.31 -1.34 6.07
N ARG A 89 21.34 -2.07 5.50
CA ARG A 89 21.56 -3.26 4.65
C ARG A 89 20.81 -3.08 3.33
N ALA A 90 21.35 -3.67 2.27
CA ALA A 90 20.62 -3.80 1.01
C ALA A 90 19.45 -4.77 1.19
N GLU A 91 18.23 -4.29 1.02
CA GLU A 91 17.01 -5.06 1.26
C GLU A 91 15.90 -4.60 0.30
N THR A 92 15.11 -5.56 -0.18
CA THR A 92 13.92 -5.30 -0.99
C THR A 92 12.69 -5.78 -0.23
N LEU A 93 11.78 -4.87 0.07
CA LEU A 93 10.52 -5.16 0.72
C LEU A 93 9.42 -5.25 -0.33
N ALA A 94 8.73 -6.38 -0.35
CA ALA A 94 7.47 -6.49 -1.07
C ALA A 94 6.40 -5.71 -0.31
N VAL A 95 5.78 -4.75 -0.99
CA VAL A 95 4.74 -3.89 -0.42
C VAL A 95 3.46 -4.00 -1.24
N THR A 96 2.37 -3.49 -0.68
CA THR A 96 1.12 -3.32 -1.42
C THR A 96 0.71 -1.87 -1.38
N TRP A 97 -0.01 -1.37 -2.38
CA TRP A 97 -0.34 0.05 -2.44
C TRP A 97 -1.70 0.33 -3.08
N LEU A 98 -2.17 1.56 -2.91
CA LEU A 98 -3.41 2.08 -3.47
C LEU A 98 -3.16 3.45 -4.10
N GLY A 99 -3.75 3.68 -5.27
CA GLY A 99 -3.83 5.02 -5.86
C GLY A 99 -5.12 5.72 -5.43
N GLN A 100 -4.99 6.92 -4.87
CA GLN A 100 -6.06 7.87 -4.61
C GLN A 100 -5.92 9.08 -5.55
N PRO A 101 -6.95 9.94 -5.70
CA PRO A 101 -6.84 11.14 -6.52
C PRO A 101 -5.69 12.07 -6.09
N GLU A 102 -5.44 12.16 -4.78
CA GLU A 102 -4.48 13.08 -4.17
C GLU A 102 -3.09 12.44 -4.00
N GLN A 103 -3.02 11.14 -3.69
CA GLN A 103 -1.77 10.45 -3.36
C GLN A 103 -1.82 8.94 -3.63
N ALA A 104 -0.64 8.31 -3.71
CA ALA A 104 -0.48 6.88 -3.53
C ALA A 104 -0.24 6.56 -2.05
N LEU A 105 -0.87 5.51 -1.56
CA LEU A 105 -0.69 4.97 -0.21
C LEU A 105 -0.02 3.60 -0.30
N ILE A 106 1.17 3.46 0.28
CA ILE A 106 1.99 2.24 0.26
C ILE A 106 1.97 1.61 1.66
N TYR A 107 1.71 0.31 1.72
CA TYR A 107 1.46 -0.51 2.90
C TYR A 107 2.30 -1.78 2.89
N GLY A 108 2.24 -2.55 3.98
CA GLY A 108 2.98 -3.80 4.12
C GLY A 108 4.38 -3.59 4.69
N TRP A 109 4.56 -2.48 5.41
CA TRP A 109 5.75 -2.24 6.20
C TRP A 109 5.86 -3.34 7.28
N PRO A 110 6.99 -4.05 7.41
CA PRO A 110 7.21 -4.99 8.49
C PRO A 110 7.11 -4.28 9.84
N ALA A 111 6.41 -4.89 10.81
CA ALA A 111 6.21 -4.29 12.13
C ALA A 111 7.54 -4.14 12.90
N GLU A 112 8.51 -4.99 12.58
CA GLU A 112 9.87 -4.98 13.10
C GLU A 112 10.62 -3.70 12.71
N LEU A 113 10.22 -3.06 11.59
CA LEU A 113 10.81 -1.80 11.15
C LEU A 113 10.24 -0.59 11.89
N GLY A 114 9.19 -0.75 12.69
CA GLY A 114 8.60 0.31 13.51
C GLY A 114 7.11 0.50 13.27
N PRO A 115 6.43 1.28 14.12
CA PRO A 115 4.98 1.45 14.08
C PRO A 115 4.60 2.48 13.00
N PHE A 116 4.79 2.15 11.74
CA PHE A 116 4.42 3.02 10.62
C PHE A 116 3.16 2.50 9.93
N ALA A 117 2.26 3.42 9.59
CA ALA A 117 1.03 3.07 8.88
C ALA A 117 1.27 2.85 7.38
N GLY A 118 2.39 3.37 6.85
CA GLY A 118 2.77 3.25 5.45
C GLY A 118 3.56 4.46 4.92
N ILE A 119 3.59 4.63 3.61
CA ILE A 119 4.06 5.85 2.93
C ILE A 119 2.89 6.48 2.17
N GLY A 120 2.72 7.79 2.29
CA GLY A 120 1.92 8.61 1.39
C GLY A 120 2.84 9.26 0.37
N ALA A 121 2.52 9.19 -0.92
CA ALA A 121 3.34 9.74 -1.99
C ALA A 121 2.51 10.51 -3.01
N VAL A 122 2.92 11.74 -3.29
CA VAL A 122 2.29 12.62 -4.28
C VAL A 122 3.17 12.76 -5.50
N ARG A 123 2.56 12.79 -6.68
CA ARG A 123 3.28 13.02 -7.94
C ARG A 123 3.26 14.51 -8.29
N VAL A 124 4.43 15.07 -8.55
CA VAL A 124 4.62 16.45 -9.02
C VAL A 124 5.49 16.40 -10.27
N GLY A 125 4.87 16.57 -11.45
CA GLY A 125 5.56 16.38 -12.73
C GLY A 125 6.11 14.95 -12.84
N ASP A 126 7.41 14.82 -13.06
CA ASP A 126 8.11 13.52 -13.11
C ASP A 126 8.84 13.16 -11.81
N SER A 127 8.39 13.77 -10.71
CA SER A 127 8.86 13.46 -9.36
C SER A 127 7.75 12.84 -8.52
N LEU A 128 8.13 11.95 -7.62
CA LEU A 128 7.32 11.37 -6.57
C LEU A 128 7.86 11.86 -5.22
N ALA A 129 7.12 12.74 -4.56
CA ALA A 129 7.45 13.22 -3.23
C ALA A 129 6.66 12.40 -2.21
N GLY A 130 7.35 11.69 -1.31
CA GLY A 130 6.70 10.82 -0.34
C GLY A 130 7.06 11.14 1.09
N ALA A 131 6.19 10.71 2.00
CA ALA A 131 6.41 10.77 3.43
C ALA A 131 5.91 9.50 4.14
N ILE A 132 6.59 9.11 5.23
CA ILE A 132 6.07 8.07 6.14
C ILE A 132 4.83 8.60 6.85
N LEU A 133 3.79 7.78 6.88
CA LEU A 133 2.56 8.03 7.59
C LEU A 133 2.68 7.47 9.00
N PHE A 134 2.56 8.36 9.98
CA PHE A 134 2.47 8.03 11.39
C PHE A 134 1.00 8.03 11.80
N ASP A 135 0.56 7.00 12.51
CA ASP A 135 -0.80 6.93 13.03
C ASP A 135 -0.76 7.07 14.56
N GLU A 136 -1.34 8.15 15.07
CA GLU A 136 -1.42 8.43 16.50
C GLU A 136 -2.22 7.37 17.26
N ARG A 137 -3.18 6.69 16.60
CA ARG A 137 -3.94 5.57 17.20
C ARG A 137 -3.07 4.33 17.42
N LEU A 138 -1.97 4.23 16.69
CA LEU A 138 -0.92 3.22 16.93
C LEU A 138 0.06 3.67 18.04
N GLY A 139 -0.20 4.81 18.70
CA GLY A 139 0.61 5.33 19.81
C GLY A 139 1.89 6.04 19.37
N VAL A 140 1.97 6.44 18.09
CA VAL A 140 3.24 6.85 17.46
C VAL A 140 3.40 8.36 17.54
N ARG A 141 4.26 8.80 18.46
CA ARG A 141 4.69 10.21 18.56
C ARG A 141 6.01 10.38 17.82
N VAL A 142 6.08 11.36 16.91
CA VAL A 142 7.27 11.65 16.10
C VAL A 142 8.23 12.56 16.89
N PRO A 143 9.45 12.10 17.24
CA PRO A 143 10.44 12.95 17.88
C PRO A 143 10.93 14.06 16.93
N PRO A 144 11.36 15.22 17.46
CA PRO A 144 12.07 16.22 16.66
C PRO A 144 13.31 15.63 15.97
N GLY A 145 13.55 15.98 14.70
CA GLY A 145 14.71 15.51 13.92
C GLY A 145 14.47 14.28 13.03
N VAL A 146 13.25 13.74 13.02
CA VAL A 146 12.85 12.67 12.09
C VAL A 146 12.71 13.20 10.66
N THR A 147 13.56 12.74 9.76
CA THR A 147 13.35 12.89 8.32
C THR A 147 12.53 11.71 7.80
N ALA A 148 11.27 11.96 7.54
CA ALA A 148 10.33 10.96 7.04
C ALA A 148 9.94 11.21 5.59
N ARG A 149 10.73 11.99 4.83
CA ARG A 149 10.38 12.46 3.49
C ARG A 149 11.44 12.07 2.47
N PHE A 150 11.01 11.88 1.22
CA PHE A 150 11.89 11.67 0.08
C PHE A 150 11.33 12.32 -1.17
N VAL A 151 12.20 12.58 -2.14
CA VAL A 151 11.84 12.93 -3.51
C VAL A 151 12.51 11.92 -4.44
N ALA A 152 11.72 11.31 -5.32
CA ALA A 152 12.20 10.37 -6.31
C ALA A 152 11.89 10.86 -7.72
N GLY A 153 12.85 10.73 -8.64
CA GLY A 153 12.64 10.99 -10.06
C GLY A 153 12.15 9.72 -10.77
N ARG A 154 11.34 9.88 -11.81
CA ARG A 154 10.92 8.74 -12.64
C ARG A 154 12.10 8.18 -13.44
N ALA A 155 12.38 6.89 -13.31
CA ALA A 155 13.27 6.21 -14.25
C ALA A 155 12.47 5.83 -15.50
N ARG A 156 13.10 5.98 -16.66
CA ARG A 156 12.54 5.58 -17.95
C ARG A 156 12.89 4.13 -18.25
#